data_AF-A0A1F6DGC7-F1
#
_entry.id   AF-A0A1F6DGC7-F1
#
_cell.length_a   1.000
_cell.length_b   1.000
_cell.length_c   1.000
_cell.angle_alpha   90.00
_cell.angle_beta   90.00
_cell.angle_gamma   90.00
#
_symmetry.space_group_name_H-M   'P 1'
#
loop_
_entity.id
_entity.type
_entity.pdbx_description
1 polymer ?
#
loop_
_entity_poly.entity_id
_entity_poly.type
_entity_poly.pdbx_seq_one_letter_code
_entity_poly.pdbx_strand_id
1 'polypeptide(L)'
;MGFIIWTEPPYGSFRCPNDYRTAEEYLDGLAKWASVELKKSPDITQEEMLAKRESLFIGHECEVSRWGGSDINTDAKNGTYQEMPSILQSADYGKDFKMYESDLGFSFKYPPHLVIRTFPDDPSHLYIVPSSRAKDSKEPLTSIIISVSDPDPEETPEEWLLGPNSGYTESLDRYGNYYKTSIDGQNAVYTDGGMWVVVNTRNNKYRLSIADLTEKDTSPLFTEMGIVIESLTFKKIPVVSNEVVSEFYGLPAEKRNQMLVEMIYAGEYKAVVNATNDGIEKYRDLVWEDLDFWIHRGVALFQLGNCAESGAAFYHVAVRVPEDKMVSSMMAKITNEGCKTPLDFSQQ
;
A
#
# COMPACT_ATOMS: atom_id res chain seq x y z
N MET A 1 21.57 30.66 55.19
CA MET A 1 22.10 29.69 54.22
C MET A 1 21.60 28.31 54.60
N GLY A 2 20.47 27.88 54.03
CA GLY A 2 19.98 26.51 54.18
C GLY A 2 20.42 25.73 52.95
N PHE A 3 21.30 24.74 53.13
CA PHE A 3 21.66 23.79 52.09
C PHE A 3 20.46 22.92 51.78
N ILE A 4 19.91 23.05 50.57
CA ILE A 4 18.95 22.09 50.03
C ILE A 4 19.77 20.84 49.68
N ILE A 5 19.61 19.79 50.48
CA ILE A 5 20.13 18.46 50.16
C ILE A 5 19.29 17.97 48.99
N TRP A 6 19.84 18.05 47.78
CA TRP A 6 19.33 17.33 46.62
C TRP A 6 19.62 15.85 46.86
N THR A 7 18.64 15.12 47.39
CA THR A 7 18.63 13.67 47.29
C THR A 7 18.34 13.32 45.83
N GLU A 8 19.34 12.80 45.11
CA GLU A 8 19.09 12.16 43.82
C GLU A 8 17.99 11.09 44.01
N PRO A 9 16.92 11.10 43.19
CA PRO A 9 15.89 10.08 43.30
C PRO A 9 16.51 8.72 42.93
N PRO A 10 16.12 7.63 43.60
CA PRO A 10 16.73 6.32 43.41
C PRO A 10 16.61 5.92 41.94
N TYR A 11 17.74 5.52 41.35
CA TYR A 11 17.82 4.95 40.01
C TYR A 11 16.70 3.90 39.84
N GLY A 12 15.72 4.18 38.98
CA GLY A 12 14.59 3.27 38.69
C GLY A 12 13.22 3.67 39.23
N SER A 13 12.98 4.92 39.65
CA SER A 13 11.63 5.35 40.03
C SER A 13 10.72 5.46 38.81
N PHE A 14 9.68 4.63 38.78
CA PHE A 14 8.56 4.76 37.85
C PHE A 14 8.01 6.20 37.87
N ARG A 15 7.67 6.72 36.70
CA ARG A 15 6.99 8.02 36.50
C ARG A 15 5.83 7.81 35.53
N CYS A 16 4.76 8.56 35.72
CA CYS A 16 3.66 8.57 34.76
C CYS A 16 4.15 9.19 33.44
N PRO A 17 3.55 8.82 32.30
CA PRO A 17 4.06 9.27 31.00
C PRO A 17 4.05 10.80 30.84
N ASN A 18 3.03 11.47 31.37
CA ASN A 18 2.90 12.93 31.27
C ASN A 18 3.83 13.71 32.21
N ASP A 19 4.52 13.03 33.14
CA ASP A 19 5.49 13.65 34.05
C ASP A 19 6.83 13.96 33.35
N TYR A 20 7.09 13.31 32.21
CA TYR A 20 8.28 13.57 31.41
C TYR A 20 8.11 14.86 30.61
N ARG A 21 9.17 15.67 30.54
CA ARG A 21 9.13 16.98 29.87
C ARG A 21 9.15 16.85 28.36
N THR A 22 9.85 15.84 27.83
CA THR A 22 9.96 15.57 26.39
C THR A 22 9.74 14.09 26.08
N ALA A 23 9.38 13.79 24.82
CA ALA A 23 9.26 12.41 24.33
C ALA A 23 10.58 11.62 24.45
N GLU A 24 11.72 12.27 24.21
CA GLU A 24 13.05 11.68 24.38
C GLU A 24 13.33 11.31 25.84
N GLU A 25 12.91 12.16 26.79
CA GLU A 25 13.03 11.88 28.22
C GLU A 25 12.11 10.72 28.64
N TYR A 26 10.92 10.63 28.03
CA TYR A 26 9.98 9.53 28.25
C TYR A 26 10.54 8.19 27.75
N LEU A 27 11.09 8.15 26.54
CA LEU A 27 11.70 6.95 25.95
C LEU A 27 12.95 6.49 26.73
N ASP A 28 13.81 7.42 27.14
CA ASP A 28 14.97 7.13 27.99
C ASP A 28 14.54 6.61 29.38
N GLY A 29 13.49 7.21 29.96
CA GLY A 29 12.90 6.76 31.22
C GLY A 29 12.31 5.35 31.14
N LEU A 30 11.61 5.05 30.03
CA LEU A 30 11.05 3.74 29.76
C LEU A 30 12.16 2.68 29.58
N ALA A 31 13.20 3.00 28.80
CA ALA A 31 14.35 2.12 28.59
C ALA A 31 15.11 1.83 29.90
N LYS A 32 15.30 2.86 30.75
CA LYS A 32 15.92 2.70 32.07
C LYS A 32 15.09 1.82 33.00
N TRP A 33 13.78 2.02 33.04
CA TRP A 33 12.88 1.16 33.80
C TRP A 33 12.93 -0.28 33.30
N ALA A 34 12.85 -0.49 31.98
CA ALA A 34 12.89 -1.81 31.39
C ALA A 34 14.21 -2.54 31.66
N SER A 35 15.35 -1.82 31.58
CA SER A 35 16.67 -2.36 31.92
C SER A 35 16.77 -2.81 33.38
N VAL A 36 16.16 -2.09 34.31
CA VAL A 36 16.12 -2.47 35.73
C VAL A 36 15.26 -3.71 35.95
N GLU A 37 14.13 -3.83 35.28
CA GLU A 37 13.23 -4.98 35.41
C GLU A 37 13.81 -6.24 34.75
N LEU A 38 14.44 -6.12 33.59
CA LEU A 38 15.17 -7.22 32.93
C LEU A 38 16.35 -7.73 33.78
N LYS A 39 17.02 -6.86 34.54
CA LYS A 39 18.07 -7.30 35.49
C LYS A 39 17.52 -8.10 36.67
N LYS A 40 16.28 -7.82 37.10
CA LYS A 40 15.62 -8.54 38.20
C LYS A 40 15.01 -9.86 37.72
N SER A 41 14.52 -9.88 36.49
CA SER A 41 13.86 -11.02 35.87
C SER A 41 14.38 -11.19 34.44
N PRO A 42 15.54 -11.84 34.24
CA PRO A 42 16.17 -11.98 32.92
C PRO A 42 15.33 -12.73 31.89
N ASP A 43 14.46 -13.63 32.37
CA ASP A 43 13.59 -14.46 31.56
C ASP A 43 12.16 -13.89 31.42
N ILE A 44 11.92 -12.64 31.86
CA ILE A 44 10.60 -12.01 31.74
C ILE A 44 10.23 -11.86 30.26
N THR A 45 9.05 -12.33 29.91
CA THR A 45 8.54 -12.17 28.54
C THR A 45 8.16 -10.72 28.28
N GLN A 46 8.13 -10.33 27.00
CA GLN A 46 7.67 -9.00 26.60
C GLN A 46 6.23 -8.73 27.09
N GLU A 47 5.35 -9.73 27.03
CA GLU A 47 3.96 -9.63 27.52
C GLU A 47 3.91 -9.34 29.03
N GLU A 48 4.71 -10.04 29.83
CA GLU A 48 4.80 -9.83 31.28
C GLU A 48 5.39 -8.46 31.63
N MET A 49 6.35 -7.97 30.82
CA MET A 49 6.90 -6.62 30.95
C MET A 49 5.84 -5.56 30.67
N LEU A 50 5.05 -5.71 29.61
CA LEU A 50 3.99 -4.77 29.25
C LEU A 50 2.86 -4.78 30.29
N ALA A 51 2.40 -5.96 30.71
CA ALA A 51 1.39 -6.10 31.76
C ALA A 51 1.86 -5.50 33.09
N LYS A 52 3.15 -5.65 33.42
CA LYS A 52 3.75 -5.03 34.60
C LYS A 52 3.78 -3.51 34.49
N ARG A 53 4.03 -2.97 33.29
CA ARG A 53 4.01 -1.53 33.05
C ARG A 53 2.61 -0.96 33.11
N GLU A 54 1.65 -1.62 32.48
CA GLU A 54 0.23 -1.28 32.52
C GLU A 54 -0.30 -1.30 33.96
N SER A 55 0.04 -2.33 34.73
CA SER A 55 -0.32 -2.42 36.16
C SER A 55 0.25 -1.26 36.98
N LEU A 56 1.45 -0.77 36.64
CA LEU A 56 2.01 0.42 37.28
C LEU A 56 1.27 1.70 36.84
N PHE A 57 0.89 1.85 35.58
CA PHE A 57 0.07 2.99 35.14
C PHE A 57 -1.28 3.04 35.83
N ILE A 58 -1.97 1.90 35.93
CA ILE A 58 -3.24 1.77 36.65
C ILE A 58 -3.04 2.04 38.15
N GLY A 59 -2.04 1.41 38.77
CA GLY A 59 -1.78 1.52 40.20
C GLY A 59 -1.34 2.91 40.66
N HIS A 60 -0.82 3.73 39.76
CA HIS A 60 -0.44 5.12 40.01
C HIS A 60 -1.43 6.14 39.43
N GLU A 61 -2.59 5.69 38.93
CA GLU A 61 -3.63 6.54 38.34
C GLU A 61 -3.09 7.47 37.24
N CYS A 62 -2.16 6.97 36.42
CA CYS A 62 -1.53 7.78 35.39
C CYS A 62 -2.53 8.16 34.30
N GLU A 63 -2.53 9.43 33.91
CA GLU A 63 -3.24 9.88 32.71
C GLU A 63 -2.69 9.21 31.46
N VAL A 64 -3.55 9.10 30.44
CA VAL A 64 -3.17 8.60 29.11
C VAL A 64 -1.97 9.40 28.61
N SER A 65 -0.97 8.66 28.13
CA SER A 65 0.30 9.22 27.69
C SER A 65 0.10 10.18 26.51
N ARG A 66 0.56 11.42 26.66
CA ARG A 66 0.74 12.36 25.53
C ARG A 66 1.88 11.98 24.59
N TRP A 67 2.65 10.97 24.95
CA TRP A 67 3.78 10.42 24.20
C TRP A 67 3.48 9.05 23.60
N GLY A 68 2.27 8.52 23.83
CA GLY A 68 1.79 7.24 23.32
C GLY A 68 0.80 7.49 22.19
N GLY A 69 1.16 7.04 20.98
CA GLY A 69 0.46 7.33 19.75
C GLY A 69 1.13 8.48 19.01
N SER A 70 1.79 8.17 17.89
CA SER A 70 1.89 9.08 16.76
C SER A 70 0.59 9.86 16.67
N ASP A 71 0.65 11.21 16.64
CA ASP A 71 -0.50 12.10 16.52
C ASP A 71 -1.73 11.39 15.92
N ILE A 72 -2.55 10.75 16.77
CA ILE A 72 -3.90 10.43 16.35
C ILE A 72 -4.51 11.79 16.39
N ASN A 73 -4.49 12.43 15.23
CA ASN A 73 -5.20 13.64 14.98
C ASN A 73 -6.65 13.36 15.42
N THR A 74 -7.01 13.76 16.64
CA THR A 74 -8.36 13.54 17.18
C THR A 74 -9.40 14.36 16.42
N ASP A 75 -8.95 15.21 15.49
CA ASP A 75 -9.78 15.91 14.51
C ASP A 75 -9.83 15.22 13.14
N ALA A 76 -9.12 14.10 12.94
CA ALA A 76 -9.17 13.36 11.70
C ALA A 76 -10.50 12.66 11.55
N LYS A 77 -11.34 13.28 10.73
CA LYS A 77 -12.62 12.73 10.33
C LYS A 77 -12.41 11.41 9.59
N ASN A 78 -13.34 10.50 9.77
CA ASN A 78 -13.40 9.26 9.03
C ASN A 78 -13.24 9.52 7.52
N GLY A 79 -12.42 8.72 6.84
CA GLY A 79 -12.12 8.88 5.41
C GLY A 79 -11.22 10.05 5.02
N THR A 80 -10.54 10.68 5.99
CA THR A 80 -9.47 11.64 5.68
C THR A 80 -8.20 10.91 5.21
N TYR A 81 -7.39 11.60 4.40
CA TYR A 81 -6.09 11.08 4.00
C TYR A 81 -5.11 11.16 5.17
N GLN A 82 -4.44 10.05 5.47
CA GLN A 82 -3.37 9.93 6.43
C GLN A 82 -2.26 9.01 5.91
N GLU A 83 -1.01 9.40 6.17
CA GLU A 83 0.10 8.48 5.96
C GLU A 83 0.02 7.37 7.00
N MET A 84 0.15 6.13 6.55
CA MET A 84 0.15 5.00 7.46
C MET A 84 1.36 5.09 8.39
N PRO A 85 1.20 4.99 9.72
CA PRO A 85 2.32 5.04 10.66
C PRO A 85 3.32 3.94 10.34
N SER A 86 4.61 4.28 10.23
CA SER A 86 5.66 3.27 10.03
C SER A 86 5.89 2.47 11.30
N ILE A 87 5.72 1.16 11.19
CA ILE A 87 5.93 0.12 12.19
C ILE A 87 7.39 -0.37 12.17
N LEU A 88 8.12 -0.18 11.06
CA LEU A 88 9.54 -0.58 10.94
C LEU A 88 10.49 0.16 11.90
N GLN A 89 10.12 1.35 12.40
CA GLN A 89 10.98 2.10 13.32
C GLN A 89 10.93 1.61 14.77
N SER A 90 9.91 0.82 15.14
CA SER A 90 9.63 0.46 16.53
C SER A 90 10.00 -0.98 16.90
N ALA A 91 10.43 -1.80 15.94
CA ALA A 91 10.60 -3.24 16.16
C ALA A 91 12.04 -3.72 15.94
N ASP A 92 12.57 -4.48 16.90
CA ASP A 92 13.86 -5.21 16.86
C ASP A 92 13.81 -6.42 15.90
N TYR A 93 13.16 -6.29 14.73
CA TYR A 93 13.22 -7.33 13.71
C TYR A 93 14.60 -7.35 13.05
N GLY A 94 15.25 -8.52 13.10
CA GLY A 94 16.48 -8.76 12.36
C GLY A 94 16.29 -8.44 10.87
N LYS A 95 17.34 -7.90 10.22
CA LYS A 95 17.29 -7.42 8.83
C LYS A 95 17.06 -8.52 7.78
N ASP A 96 16.94 -9.78 8.20
CA ASP A 96 16.85 -10.95 7.34
C ASP A 96 15.39 -11.32 7.06
N PHE A 97 14.78 -10.62 6.10
CA PHE A 97 13.42 -10.92 5.63
C PHE A 97 13.41 -11.90 4.46
N LYS A 98 12.39 -12.76 4.41
CA LYS A 98 12.05 -13.54 3.23
C LYS A 98 11.19 -12.68 2.29
N MET A 99 11.26 -12.98 0.99
CA MET A 99 10.42 -12.34 -0.03
C MET A 99 9.33 -13.31 -0.49
N TYR A 100 8.11 -12.81 -0.63
CA TYR A 100 7.03 -13.48 -1.35
C TYR A 100 6.81 -12.77 -2.68
N GLU A 101 6.71 -13.56 -3.76
CA GLU A 101 6.36 -13.06 -5.09
C GLU A 101 5.09 -13.78 -5.56
N SER A 102 4.05 -13.00 -5.82
CA SER A 102 2.77 -13.50 -6.32
C SER A 102 2.76 -13.55 -7.84
N ASP A 103 2.17 -14.60 -8.42
CA ASP A 103 1.84 -14.65 -9.85
C ASP A 103 0.83 -13.55 -10.25
N LEU A 104 0.13 -12.97 -9.26
CA LEU A 104 -0.83 -11.86 -9.44
C LEU A 104 -0.15 -10.48 -9.51
N GLY A 105 1.19 -10.42 -9.48
CA GLY A 105 1.92 -9.18 -9.70
C GLY A 105 2.06 -8.30 -8.47
N PHE A 106 2.08 -8.87 -7.27
CA PHE A 106 2.48 -8.17 -6.05
C PHE A 106 3.53 -8.98 -5.29
N SER A 107 4.36 -8.30 -4.50
CA SER A 107 5.39 -8.90 -3.68
C SER A 107 5.52 -8.17 -2.36
N PHE A 108 5.93 -8.89 -1.31
CA PHE A 108 6.17 -8.32 0.01
C PHE A 108 7.22 -9.11 0.78
N LYS A 109 7.82 -8.45 1.76
CA LYS A 109 8.73 -9.04 2.73
C LYS A 109 7.97 -9.58 3.93
N TYR A 110 8.48 -10.66 4.51
CA TYR A 110 7.95 -11.22 5.75
C TYR A 110 9.07 -11.81 6.62
N PRO A 111 8.91 -11.81 7.95
CA PRO A 111 9.88 -12.39 8.87
C PRO A 111 10.13 -13.90 8.65
N PRO A 112 11.36 -14.40 8.90
CA PRO A 112 11.75 -15.75 8.54
C PRO A 112 11.08 -16.84 9.39
N HIS A 113 10.58 -16.50 10.59
CA HIS A 113 9.82 -17.40 11.45
C HIS A 113 8.35 -17.53 11.06
N LEU A 114 7.88 -16.77 10.06
CA LEU A 114 6.58 -16.96 9.44
C LEU A 114 6.67 -17.88 8.22
N VAL A 115 5.55 -18.52 7.91
CA VAL A 115 5.36 -19.29 6.68
C VAL A 115 4.07 -18.85 5.99
N ILE A 116 4.12 -18.86 4.66
CA ILE A 116 2.96 -18.57 3.82
C ILE A 116 2.28 -19.89 3.44
N ARG A 117 0.95 -19.89 3.46
CA ARG A 117 0.10 -21.02 3.11
C ARG A 117 -1.03 -20.57 2.20
N THR A 118 -1.35 -21.43 1.25
CA THR A 118 -2.59 -21.41 0.47
C THR A 118 -3.28 -22.75 0.66
N PHE A 119 -4.61 -22.76 0.67
CA PHE A 119 -5.38 -23.99 0.73
C PHE A 119 -6.05 -24.23 -0.61
N PRO A 120 -6.01 -25.46 -1.17
CA PRO A 120 -6.59 -25.75 -2.49
C PRO A 120 -8.09 -25.45 -2.60
N ASP A 121 -8.81 -25.56 -1.49
CA ASP A 121 -10.23 -25.29 -1.39
C ASP A 121 -10.55 -23.86 -0.93
N ASP A 122 -9.51 -23.03 -0.75
CA ASP A 122 -9.62 -21.59 -0.55
C ASP A 122 -8.45 -20.85 -1.27
N PRO A 123 -8.44 -20.87 -2.61
CA PRO A 123 -7.31 -20.37 -3.39
C PRO A 123 -7.21 -18.83 -3.39
N SER A 124 -8.27 -18.12 -2.98
CA SER A 124 -8.31 -16.66 -2.88
C SER A 124 -7.61 -16.11 -1.64
N HIS A 125 -7.20 -16.96 -0.70
CA HIS A 125 -6.60 -16.54 0.56
C HIS A 125 -5.16 -17.01 0.71
N LEU A 126 -4.29 -16.06 1.07
CA LEU A 126 -2.94 -16.30 1.55
C LEU A 126 -2.94 -16.13 3.07
N TYR A 127 -2.44 -17.15 3.76
CA TYR A 127 -2.30 -17.14 5.21
C TYR A 127 -0.83 -17.03 5.58
N ILE A 128 -0.47 -15.99 6.32
CA ILE A 128 0.85 -15.81 6.89
C ILE A 128 0.76 -16.20 8.37
N VAL A 129 1.41 -17.30 8.72
CA VAL A 129 1.29 -17.92 10.05
C VAL A 129 2.64 -18.14 10.70
N PRO A 130 2.73 -18.11 12.04
CA PRO A 130 3.93 -18.54 12.74
C PRO A 130 4.28 -19.99 12.39
N SER A 131 5.56 -20.27 12.10
CA SER A 131 6.02 -21.62 11.75
C SER A 131 5.67 -22.66 12.82
N SER A 132 5.62 -22.25 14.09
CA SER A 132 5.23 -23.09 15.23
C SER A 132 3.76 -23.52 15.21
N ARG A 133 2.91 -22.82 14.45
CA ARG A 133 1.46 -23.06 14.33
C ARG A 133 1.06 -23.57 12.95
N ALA A 134 2.02 -23.77 12.05
CA ALA A 134 1.78 -24.30 10.70
C ALA A 134 1.47 -25.80 10.75
N LYS A 135 0.26 -26.17 11.19
CA LYS A 135 -0.29 -27.53 11.08
C LYS A 135 -0.95 -27.71 9.70
N ASP A 136 -1.10 -28.95 9.24
CA ASP A 136 -1.79 -29.31 7.99
C ASP A 136 -3.32 -29.09 8.01
N SER A 137 -3.85 -28.53 9.09
CA SER A 137 -5.27 -28.24 9.29
C SER A 137 -5.60 -26.78 8.99
N LYS A 138 -6.79 -26.52 8.44
CA LYS A 138 -7.39 -25.20 8.16
C LYS A 138 -7.52 -24.24 9.36
N GLU A 139 -7.07 -24.63 10.55
CA GLU A 139 -7.15 -23.79 11.72
C GLU A 139 -5.89 -22.92 11.85
N PRO A 140 -5.93 -21.68 11.32
CA PRO A 140 -5.30 -20.60 12.06
C PRO A 140 -6.29 -19.48 12.32
N LEU A 141 -6.86 -19.47 13.54
CA LEU A 141 -7.43 -18.26 14.16
C LEU A 141 -6.36 -17.18 14.44
N THR A 142 -5.09 -17.46 14.13
CA THR A 142 -3.95 -16.58 14.40
C THR A 142 -3.10 -16.50 13.14
N SER A 143 -3.49 -15.61 12.24
CA SER A 143 -2.83 -15.38 10.97
C SER A 143 -3.03 -13.95 10.50
N ILE A 144 -2.09 -13.48 9.67
CA ILE A 144 -2.37 -12.40 8.75
C ILE A 144 -2.98 -13.05 7.52
N ILE A 145 -4.18 -12.62 7.13
CA ILE A 145 -4.85 -13.09 5.93
C ILE A 145 -4.73 -12.02 4.85
N ILE A 146 -4.36 -12.43 3.63
CA ILE A 146 -4.49 -11.61 2.42
C ILE A 146 -5.55 -12.28 1.56
N SER A 147 -6.73 -11.68 1.50
CA SER A 147 -7.80 -12.03 0.57
C SER A 147 -7.57 -11.34 -0.76
N VAL A 148 -7.64 -12.08 -1.85
CA VAL A 148 -7.60 -11.58 -3.22
C VAL A 148 -8.99 -11.67 -3.82
N SER A 149 -9.49 -10.58 -4.37
CA SER A 149 -10.71 -10.56 -5.17
C SER A 149 -10.54 -9.79 -6.48
N ASP A 150 -11.38 -10.11 -7.46
CA ASP A 150 -11.55 -9.30 -8.66
C ASP A 150 -12.49 -8.13 -8.30
N PRO A 151 -12.00 -6.88 -8.23
CA PRO A 151 -12.85 -5.75 -7.93
C PRO A 151 -13.73 -5.42 -9.14
N ASP A 152 -14.86 -4.75 -8.88
CA ASP A 152 -15.50 -3.97 -9.94
C ASP A 152 -14.50 -2.89 -10.42
N PRO A 153 -14.22 -2.75 -11.73
CA PRO A 153 -13.21 -1.83 -12.25
C PRO A 153 -13.33 -0.39 -11.75
N GLU A 154 -14.55 0.06 -11.45
CA GLU A 154 -14.83 1.41 -10.95
C GLU A 154 -14.78 1.52 -9.42
N GLU A 155 -14.83 0.41 -8.68
CA GLU A 155 -14.96 0.41 -7.22
C GLU A 155 -13.60 0.66 -6.54
N THR A 156 -13.51 1.81 -5.88
CA THR A 156 -12.35 2.20 -5.07
C THR A 156 -12.23 1.33 -3.80
N PRO A 157 -11.05 1.25 -3.18
CA PRO A 157 -10.89 0.56 -1.90
C PRO A 157 -11.82 1.07 -0.80
N GLU A 158 -12.12 2.38 -0.79
CA GLU A 158 -13.06 3.00 0.15
C GLU A 158 -14.49 2.54 -0.12
N GLU A 159 -14.94 2.61 -1.37
CA GLU A 159 -16.30 2.20 -1.75
C GLU A 159 -16.54 0.73 -1.42
N TRP A 160 -15.55 -0.13 -1.65
CA TRP A 160 -15.63 -1.53 -1.24
C TRP A 160 -15.67 -1.70 0.28
N LEU A 161 -14.79 -1.01 1.02
CA LEU A 161 -14.75 -1.10 2.48
C LEU A 161 -16.08 -0.66 3.09
N LEU A 162 -16.73 0.38 2.55
CA LEU A 162 -18.04 0.84 2.99
C LEU A 162 -19.21 0.05 2.40
N GLY A 163 -18.93 -0.82 1.44
CA GLY A 163 -19.90 -1.64 0.75
C GLY A 163 -20.53 -2.71 1.64
N PRO A 164 -21.70 -3.25 1.27
CA PRO A 164 -22.46 -4.21 2.08
C PRO A 164 -21.76 -5.57 2.24
N ASN A 165 -20.71 -5.84 1.45
CA ASN A 165 -20.02 -7.13 1.42
C ASN A 165 -18.71 -7.14 2.21
N SER A 166 -18.25 -6.00 2.74
CA SER A 166 -17.01 -5.94 3.50
C SER A 166 -17.18 -6.47 4.93
N GLY A 167 -18.32 -6.14 5.57
CA GLY A 167 -18.52 -6.36 7.01
C GLY A 167 -17.87 -5.30 7.91
N TYR A 168 -17.37 -4.20 7.35
CA TYR A 168 -16.72 -3.12 8.12
C TYR A 168 -17.71 -2.39 9.04
N THR A 169 -18.91 -2.09 8.56
CA THR A 169 -19.94 -1.38 9.34
C THR A 169 -20.30 -2.14 10.62
N GLU A 170 -20.39 -3.47 10.53
CA GLU A 170 -20.66 -4.38 11.65
C GLU A 170 -19.44 -4.57 12.57
N SER A 171 -18.24 -4.20 12.09
CA SER A 171 -16.98 -4.40 12.79
C SER A 171 -16.34 -3.08 13.26
N LEU A 172 -17.10 -1.99 13.28
CA LEU A 172 -16.61 -0.66 13.64
C LEU A 172 -16.08 -0.61 15.08
N ASP A 173 -16.69 -1.34 16.01
CA ASP A 173 -16.24 -1.46 17.40
C ASP A 173 -14.87 -2.15 17.51
N ARG A 174 -14.50 -2.98 16.53
CA ARG A 174 -13.23 -3.71 16.49
C ARG A 174 -12.14 -2.92 15.75
N TYR A 175 -12.48 -2.33 14.61
CA TYR A 175 -11.50 -1.72 13.71
C TYR A 175 -11.43 -0.19 13.80
N GLY A 176 -12.38 0.45 14.47
CA GLY A 176 -12.42 1.90 14.62
C GLY A 176 -12.69 2.64 13.30
N ASN A 177 -12.19 3.87 13.22
CA ASN A 177 -12.28 4.70 12.01
C ASN A 177 -11.44 4.11 10.87
N TYR A 178 -11.67 4.60 9.65
CA TYR A 178 -10.82 4.33 8.50
C TYR A 178 -10.21 5.61 7.95
N TYR A 179 -9.08 5.45 7.26
CA TYR A 179 -8.32 6.52 6.64
C TYR A 179 -7.87 6.13 5.25
N LYS A 180 -7.78 7.12 4.37
CA LYS A 180 -7.24 6.96 3.02
C LYS A 180 -5.73 7.06 3.06
N THR A 181 -5.04 6.27 2.26
CA THR A 181 -3.58 6.30 2.15
C THR A 181 -3.13 5.88 0.76
N SER A 182 -1.81 5.77 0.55
CA SER A 182 -1.25 5.17 -0.65
C SER A 182 -0.18 4.14 -0.32
N ILE A 183 -0.24 2.99 -1.00
CA ILE A 183 0.75 1.90 -0.88
C ILE A 183 1.32 1.64 -2.27
N ASP A 184 2.65 1.80 -2.42
CA ASP A 184 3.37 1.72 -3.70
C ASP A 184 2.67 2.52 -4.84
N GLY A 185 2.17 3.71 -4.50
CA GLY A 185 1.49 4.63 -5.42
C GLY A 185 0.06 4.22 -5.79
N GLN A 186 -0.50 3.15 -5.21
CA GLN A 186 -1.90 2.77 -5.37
C GLN A 186 -2.76 3.38 -4.28
N ASN A 187 -4.02 3.68 -4.59
CA ASN A 187 -5.00 4.09 -3.58
C ASN A 187 -5.26 2.95 -2.62
N ALA A 188 -5.30 3.26 -1.32
CA ALA A 188 -5.58 2.29 -0.28
C ALA A 188 -6.40 2.93 0.84
N VAL A 189 -7.03 2.09 1.65
CA VAL A 189 -7.63 2.48 2.93
C VAL A 189 -7.12 1.56 4.03
N TYR A 190 -7.00 2.10 5.24
CA TYR A 190 -6.68 1.33 6.43
C TYR A 190 -7.55 1.77 7.61
N THR A 191 -7.80 0.85 8.54
CA THR A 191 -8.55 1.14 9.77
C THR A 191 -7.64 1.60 10.91
N ASP A 192 -8.19 2.02 12.06
CA ASP A 192 -7.38 2.43 13.23
C ASP A 192 -6.31 1.38 13.57
N GLY A 193 -5.09 1.85 13.79
CA GLY A 193 -3.91 1.00 14.01
C GLY A 193 -3.41 0.24 12.77
N GLY A 194 -4.13 0.23 11.65
CA GLY A 194 -3.73 -0.53 10.47
C GLY A 194 -4.07 -2.02 10.53
N MET A 195 -5.04 -2.40 11.38
CA MET A 195 -5.45 -3.81 11.58
C MET A 195 -6.19 -4.42 10.38
N TRP A 196 -6.72 -3.57 9.50
CA TRP A 196 -7.29 -3.96 8.23
C TRP A 196 -6.88 -2.94 7.17
N VAL A 197 -6.30 -3.44 6.09
CA VAL A 197 -5.89 -2.64 4.93
C VAL A 197 -6.55 -3.19 3.67
N VAL A 198 -7.10 -2.30 2.86
CA VAL A 198 -7.63 -2.61 1.53
C VAL A 198 -6.86 -1.79 0.51
N VAL A 199 -6.30 -2.46 -0.48
CA VAL A 199 -5.55 -1.82 -1.57
C VAL A 199 -5.89 -2.49 -2.88
N ASN A 200 -6.16 -1.68 -3.90
CA ASN A 200 -6.26 -2.20 -5.26
C ASN A 200 -4.84 -2.33 -5.82
N THR A 201 -4.55 -3.47 -6.43
CA THR A 201 -3.39 -3.62 -7.31
C THR A 201 -3.49 -2.64 -8.48
N ARG A 202 -2.39 -2.44 -9.20
CA ARG A 202 -2.36 -1.58 -10.39
C ARG A 202 -3.52 -1.90 -11.35
N ASN A 203 -4.16 -0.84 -11.84
CA ASN A 203 -5.28 -0.86 -12.79
C ASN A 203 -6.57 -1.45 -12.20
N ASN A 204 -6.71 -1.48 -10.87
CA ASN A 204 -7.81 -2.17 -10.20
C ASN A 204 -7.97 -3.62 -10.69
N LYS A 205 -6.86 -4.30 -11.06
CA LYS A 205 -6.97 -5.66 -11.62
C LYS A 205 -7.41 -6.67 -10.56
N TYR A 206 -6.85 -6.52 -9.37
CA TYR A 206 -7.16 -7.28 -8.17
C TYR A 206 -7.25 -6.34 -6.97
N ARG A 207 -8.05 -6.70 -5.98
CA ARG A 207 -8.08 -6.07 -4.67
C ARG A 207 -7.47 -7.00 -3.64
N LEU A 208 -6.60 -6.43 -2.82
CA LEU A 208 -6.03 -7.11 -1.67
C LEU A 208 -6.72 -6.57 -0.42
N SER A 209 -7.33 -7.45 0.35
CA SER A 209 -7.79 -7.17 1.72
C SER A 209 -6.88 -7.90 2.69
N ILE A 210 -6.11 -7.15 3.46
CA ILE A 210 -5.11 -7.64 4.41
C ILE A 210 -5.63 -7.39 5.81
N ALA A 211 -5.80 -8.45 6.61
CA ALA A 211 -6.30 -8.33 7.97
C ALA A 211 -5.53 -9.21 8.94
N ASP A 212 -5.36 -8.72 10.17
CA ASP A 212 -4.90 -9.53 11.30
C ASP A 212 -6.10 -10.22 11.95
N LEU A 213 -6.15 -11.55 11.90
CA LEU A 213 -7.23 -12.34 12.49
C LEU A 213 -7.02 -12.64 13.97
N THR A 214 -5.98 -12.10 14.62
CA THR A 214 -5.75 -12.33 16.04
C THR A 214 -6.87 -11.76 16.92
N GLU A 215 -7.26 -12.54 17.93
CA GLU A 215 -8.35 -12.20 18.85
C GLU A 215 -7.93 -11.22 19.97
N LYS A 216 -6.68 -10.74 19.99
CA LYS A 216 -6.14 -9.88 21.06
C LYS A 216 -5.30 -8.74 20.49
N ASP A 217 -5.57 -7.51 20.95
CA ASP A 217 -5.08 -6.22 20.45
C ASP A 217 -3.54 -6.01 20.49
N THR A 218 -2.75 -6.98 20.94
CA THR A 218 -1.28 -6.87 21.11
C THR A 218 -0.54 -8.13 20.62
N SER A 219 -0.88 -8.59 19.42
CA SER A 219 -0.19 -9.73 18.79
C SER A 219 1.11 -9.30 18.10
N PRO A 220 2.21 -10.08 18.18
CA PRO A 220 3.38 -9.89 17.31
C PRO A 220 3.01 -9.84 15.82
N LEU A 221 1.95 -10.55 15.41
CA LEU A 221 1.45 -10.55 14.03
C LEU A 221 0.98 -9.18 13.56
N PHE A 222 0.53 -8.30 14.45
CA PHE A 222 0.18 -6.93 14.09
C PHE A 222 1.42 -6.17 13.61
N THR A 223 2.53 -6.28 14.33
CA THR A 223 3.80 -5.66 13.92
C THR A 223 4.33 -6.30 12.63
N GLU A 224 4.17 -7.61 12.48
CA GLU A 224 4.60 -8.35 11.29
C GLU A 224 3.74 -8.03 10.06
N MET A 225 2.45 -7.75 10.25
CA MET A 225 1.54 -7.24 9.22
C MET A 225 2.02 -5.87 8.73
N GLY A 226 2.50 -5.02 9.64
CA GLY A 226 3.17 -3.77 9.28
C GLY A 226 4.33 -3.98 8.30
N ILE A 227 5.18 -4.99 8.53
CA ILE A 227 6.29 -5.32 7.62
C ILE A 227 5.76 -5.75 6.25
N VAL A 228 4.72 -6.58 6.22
CA VAL A 228 4.08 -7.04 4.98
C VAL A 228 3.53 -5.85 4.18
N ILE A 229 2.86 -4.92 4.85
CA ILE A 229 2.23 -3.76 4.20
C ILE A 229 3.26 -2.72 3.74
N GLU A 230 4.22 -2.35 4.59
CA GLU A 230 5.26 -1.36 4.26
C GLU A 230 6.19 -1.83 3.14
N SER A 231 6.34 -3.14 2.98
CA SER A 231 7.15 -3.72 1.91
C SER A 231 6.34 -4.17 0.69
N LEU A 232 5.02 -3.97 0.72
CA LEU A 232 4.13 -4.33 -0.37
C LEU A 232 4.49 -3.51 -1.60
N THR A 233 4.76 -4.21 -2.69
CA THR A 233 5.13 -3.64 -3.97
C THR A 233 4.31 -4.31 -5.06
N PHE A 234 3.85 -3.52 -6.03
CA PHE A 234 3.16 -4.03 -7.19
C PHE A 234 4.16 -4.08 -8.34
N LYS A 235 4.21 -5.23 -9.02
CA LYS A 235 5.06 -5.45 -10.19
C LYS A 235 4.78 -4.33 -11.17
N LYS A 236 5.78 -3.46 -11.35
CA LYS A 236 5.72 -2.41 -12.36
C LYS A 236 5.50 -3.11 -13.69
N ILE A 237 4.44 -2.72 -14.41
CA ILE A 237 4.38 -2.99 -15.85
C ILE A 237 5.70 -2.42 -16.38
N PRO A 238 6.54 -3.25 -17.04
CA PRO A 238 7.93 -2.87 -17.29
C PRO A 238 7.96 -1.51 -17.98
N VAL A 239 8.48 -0.52 -17.26
CA VAL A 239 8.92 0.74 -17.86
C VAL A 239 10.00 0.33 -18.83
N VAL A 240 9.72 0.56 -20.11
CA VAL A 240 10.52 0.12 -21.24
C VAL A 240 11.99 0.51 -21.01
N SER A 241 12.81 -0.45 -20.58
CA SER A 241 14.27 -0.36 -20.58
C SER A 241 14.79 -0.77 -21.96
N ASN A 242 16.01 -0.40 -22.33
CA ASN A 242 16.57 -0.71 -23.66
C ASN A 242 16.54 -2.20 -24.03
N GLU A 243 16.55 -3.12 -23.06
CA GLU A 243 16.39 -4.58 -23.29
C GLU A 243 14.92 -4.96 -23.55
N VAL A 244 13.97 -4.35 -22.83
CA VAL A 244 12.52 -4.55 -23.00
C VAL A 244 12.01 -3.96 -24.34
N VAL A 245 12.66 -2.92 -24.87
CA VAL A 245 12.36 -2.35 -26.22
C VAL A 245 12.44 -3.44 -27.30
N SER A 246 13.49 -4.27 -27.26
CA SER A 246 13.70 -5.32 -28.27
C SER A 246 12.64 -6.42 -28.17
N GLU A 247 12.19 -6.76 -26.96
CA GLU A 247 11.12 -7.74 -26.76
C GLU A 247 9.76 -7.19 -27.18
N PHE A 248 9.44 -5.95 -26.84
CA PHE A 248 8.20 -5.28 -27.24
C PHE A 248 8.05 -5.23 -28.77
N TYR A 249 9.09 -4.82 -29.49
CA TYR A 249 9.06 -4.77 -30.96
C TYR A 249 9.24 -6.14 -31.64
N GLY A 250 9.62 -7.17 -30.88
CA GLY A 250 9.55 -8.56 -31.33
C GLY A 250 8.13 -9.15 -31.33
N LEU A 251 7.16 -8.50 -30.67
CA LEU A 251 5.78 -8.96 -30.60
C LEU A 251 4.99 -8.61 -31.87
N PRO A 252 3.95 -9.40 -32.23
CA PRO A 252 2.95 -9.01 -33.22
C PRO A 252 2.23 -7.70 -32.86
N ALA A 253 1.73 -6.97 -33.87
CA ALA A 253 1.05 -5.68 -33.70
C ALA A 253 -0.09 -5.73 -32.68
N GLU A 254 -0.97 -6.73 -32.79
CA GLU A 254 -2.09 -6.93 -31.86
C GLU A 254 -1.64 -6.98 -30.40
N LYS A 255 -0.59 -7.75 -30.09
CA LYS A 255 -0.06 -7.85 -28.71
C LYS A 255 0.60 -6.56 -28.24
N ARG A 256 1.29 -5.84 -29.13
CA ARG A 256 1.85 -4.52 -28.78
C ARG A 256 0.75 -3.52 -28.46
N ASN A 257 -0.28 -3.45 -29.29
CA ASN A 257 -1.40 -2.54 -29.09
C ASN A 257 -2.18 -2.90 -27.83
N GLN A 258 -2.40 -4.19 -27.55
CA GLN A 258 -2.96 -4.63 -26.27
C GLN A 258 -2.13 -4.12 -25.07
N MET A 259 -0.80 -4.25 -25.12
CA MET A 259 0.06 -3.73 -24.04
C MET A 259 -0.02 -2.21 -23.91
N LEU A 260 -0.07 -1.47 -25.03
CA LEU A 260 -0.23 -0.01 -25.01
C LEU A 260 -1.58 0.41 -24.42
N VAL A 261 -2.65 -0.32 -24.75
CA VAL A 261 -3.98 -0.14 -24.16
C VAL A 261 -3.93 -0.37 -22.65
N GLU A 262 -3.35 -1.48 -22.20
CA GLU A 262 -3.19 -1.79 -20.78
C GLU A 262 -2.42 -0.69 -20.04
N MET A 263 -1.38 -0.11 -20.65
CA MET A 263 -0.65 1.03 -20.09
C MET A 263 -1.48 2.33 -20.06
N ILE A 264 -2.34 2.57 -21.06
CA ILE A 264 -3.25 3.73 -21.06
C ILE A 264 -4.27 3.61 -19.93
N TYR A 265 -4.91 2.46 -19.79
CA TYR A 265 -5.84 2.20 -18.67
C TYR A 265 -5.12 2.23 -17.32
N ALA A 266 -3.82 1.94 -17.29
CA ALA A 266 -2.97 2.10 -16.11
C ALA A 266 -2.63 3.54 -15.73
N GLY A 267 -2.95 4.53 -16.58
CA GLY A 267 -2.47 5.90 -16.42
C GLY A 267 -0.97 6.07 -16.69
N GLU A 268 -0.30 5.06 -17.25
CA GLU A 268 1.14 5.05 -17.54
C GLU A 268 1.45 5.79 -18.87
N TYR A 269 0.84 6.96 -19.06
CA TYR A 269 0.89 7.70 -20.32
C TYR A 269 2.32 8.07 -20.74
N LYS A 270 3.21 8.35 -19.77
CA LYS A 270 4.64 8.60 -20.05
C LYS A 270 5.34 7.38 -20.63
N ALA A 271 5.00 6.18 -20.13
CA ALA A 271 5.56 4.94 -20.64
C ALA A 271 5.10 4.68 -22.08
N VAL A 272 3.81 4.92 -22.37
CA VAL A 272 3.24 4.83 -23.73
C VAL A 272 3.93 5.80 -24.68
N VAL A 273 4.14 7.05 -24.27
CA VAL A 273 4.84 8.05 -25.11
C VAL A 273 6.29 7.65 -25.36
N ASN A 274 7.01 7.18 -24.32
CA ASN A 274 8.39 6.72 -24.48
C ASN A 274 8.49 5.52 -25.41
N ALA A 275 7.64 4.50 -25.21
CA ALA A 275 7.56 3.35 -26.10
C ALA A 275 7.29 3.82 -27.53
N THR A 276 6.25 4.63 -27.74
CA THR A 276 5.90 5.06 -29.09
C THR A 276 6.95 5.96 -29.76
N ASN A 277 7.70 6.78 -29.00
CA ASN A 277 8.85 7.52 -29.51
C ASN A 277 9.95 6.56 -30.03
N ASP A 278 10.34 5.58 -29.22
CA ASP A 278 11.33 4.58 -29.62
C ASP A 278 10.91 3.81 -30.88
N GLY A 279 9.62 3.48 -31.00
CA GLY A 279 9.08 2.82 -32.19
C GLY A 279 9.21 3.66 -33.45
N ILE A 280 8.88 4.95 -33.37
CA ILE A 280 8.98 5.87 -34.51
C ILE A 280 10.44 6.07 -34.92
N GLU A 281 11.35 6.19 -33.95
CA GLU A 281 12.77 6.46 -34.21
C GLU A 281 13.54 5.23 -34.71
N LYS A 282 13.30 4.06 -34.11
CA LYS A 282 14.14 2.86 -34.30
C LYS A 282 13.45 1.73 -35.05
N TYR A 283 12.12 1.66 -35.03
CA TYR A 283 11.33 0.56 -35.58
C TYR A 283 10.25 1.06 -36.56
N ARG A 284 10.55 2.14 -37.27
CA ARG A 284 9.59 2.85 -38.12
C ARG A 284 8.86 1.92 -39.09
N ASP A 285 9.58 1.04 -39.77
CA ASP A 285 9.01 0.11 -40.76
C ASP A 285 7.95 -0.83 -40.18
N LEU A 286 8.00 -1.07 -38.86
CA LEU A 286 7.07 -1.95 -38.15
C LEU A 286 5.81 -1.23 -37.66
N VAL A 287 5.94 0.04 -37.24
CA VAL A 287 4.86 0.77 -36.53
C VAL A 287 4.25 1.91 -37.33
N TRP A 288 4.88 2.35 -38.42
CA TRP A 288 4.46 3.56 -39.12
C TRP A 288 3.06 3.44 -39.74
N GLU A 289 2.70 2.26 -40.21
CA GLU A 289 1.38 1.94 -40.77
C GLU A 289 0.44 1.25 -39.76
N ASP A 290 0.88 1.06 -38.51
CA ASP A 290 0.08 0.50 -37.41
C ASP A 290 -0.81 1.60 -36.83
N LEU A 291 -2.06 1.71 -37.30
CA LEU A 291 -2.94 2.84 -36.95
C LEU A 291 -3.30 2.88 -35.47
N ASP A 292 -3.53 1.72 -34.85
CA ASP A 292 -3.86 1.61 -33.43
C ASP A 292 -2.71 2.13 -32.57
N PHE A 293 -1.46 1.85 -32.95
CA PHE A 293 -0.28 2.40 -32.30
C PHE A 293 -0.30 3.94 -32.26
N TRP A 294 -0.71 4.59 -33.36
CA TRP A 294 -0.86 6.05 -33.43
C TRP A 294 -2.03 6.56 -32.61
N ILE A 295 -3.14 5.81 -32.52
CA ILE A 295 -4.28 6.13 -31.66
C ILE A 295 -3.83 6.10 -30.19
N HIS A 296 -3.15 5.04 -29.76
CA HIS A 296 -2.65 4.91 -28.38
C HIS A 296 -1.66 6.02 -28.02
N ARG A 297 -0.74 6.35 -28.93
CA ARG A 297 0.16 7.51 -28.79
C ARG A 297 -0.64 8.81 -28.61
N GLY A 298 -1.60 9.06 -29.48
CA GLY A 298 -2.42 10.28 -29.47
C GLY A 298 -3.18 10.44 -28.15
N VAL A 299 -3.75 9.36 -27.65
CA VAL A 299 -4.44 9.30 -26.35
C VAL A 299 -3.48 9.61 -25.19
N ALA A 300 -2.32 8.95 -25.13
CA ALA A 300 -1.36 9.18 -24.05
C ALA A 300 -0.82 10.62 -24.04
N LEU A 301 -0.51 11.18 -25.22
CA LEU A 301 -0.08 12.57 -25.34
C LEU A 301 -1.17 13.55 -24.93
N PHE A 302 -2.43 13.25 -25.23
CA PHE A 302 -3.57 14.06 -24.81
C PHE A 302 -3.66 14.10 -23.29
N GLN A 303 -3.58 12.95 -22.62
CA GLN A 303 -3.68 12.86 -21.16
C GLN A 303 -2.49 13.54 -20.44
N LEU A 304 -1.32 13.64 -21.08
CA LEU A 304 -0.18 14.40 -20.58
C LEU A 304 -0.24 15.90 -20.89
N GLY A 305 -1.26 16.37 -21.60
CA GLY A 305 -1.42 17.77 -21.99
C GLY A 305 -0.58 18.19 -23.21
N ASN A 306 0.06 17.26 -23.91
CA ASN A 306 0.88 17.55 -25.09
C ASN A 306 0.04 17.59 -26.38
N CYS A 307 -0.75 18.64 -26.53
CA CYS A 307 -1.80 18.72 -27.55
C CYS A 307 -1.30 18.78 -28.99
N ALA A 308 -0.18 19.45 -29.24
CA ALA A 308 0.35 19.58 -30.59
C ALA A 308 0.76 18.20 -31.14
N GLU A 309 1.46 17.42 -30.33
CA GLU A 309 1.87 16.07 -30.72
C GLU A 309 0.71 15.08 -30.71
N SER A 310 -0.24 15.22 -29.76
CA SER A 310 -1.47 14.43 -29.76
C SER A 310 -2.27 14.65 -31.05
N GLY A 311 -2.45 15.91 -31.46
CA GLY A 311 -3.12 16.27 -32.70
C GLY A 311 -2.38 15.74 -33.93
N ALA A 312 -1.05 15.77 -33.94
CA ALA A 312 -0.24 15.20 -35.03
C ALA A 312 -0.42 13.68 -35.14
N ALA A 313 -0.47 12.97 -34.01
CA ALA A 313 -0.71 11.53 -33.98
C ALA A 313 -2.10 11.17 -34.53
N PHE A 314 -3.15 11.87 -34.09
CA PHE A 314 -4.50 11.66 -34.63
C PHE A 314 -4.62 12.07 -36.10
N TYR A 315 -3.94 13.13 -36.54
CA TYR A 315 -3.90 13.53 -37.94
C TYR A 315 -3.29 12.45 -38.83
N HIS A 316 -2.23 11.78 -38.37
CA HIS A 316 -1.62 10.65 -39.10
C HIS A 316 -2.59 9.50 -39.36
N VAL A 317 -3.52 9.26 -38.44
CA VAL A 317 -4.60 8.28 -38.62
C VAL A 317 -5.68 8.84 -39.55
N ALA A 318 -6.12 10.10 -39.32
CA ALA A 318 -7.18 10.73 -40.10
C ALA A 318 -6.89 10.82 -41.60
N VAL A 319 -5.64 11.04 -42.00
CA VAL A 319 -5.28 11.07 -43.44
C VAL A 319 -5.39 9.70 -44.11
N ARG A 320 -5.41 8.61 -43.34
CA ARG A 320 -5.54 7.22 -43.84
C ARG A 320 -6.95 6.69 -43.67
N VAL A 321 -7.61 7.02 -42.56
CA VAL A 321 -8.98 6.62 -42.24
C VAL A 321 -9.79 7.87 -41.82
N PRO A 322 -10.23 8.69 -42.78
CA PRO A 322 -10.93 9.94 -42.48
C PRO A 322 -12.28 9.76 -41.76
N GLU A 323 -12.89 8.59 -41.92
CA GLU A 323 -14.21 8.24 -41.38
C GLU A 323 -14.15 7.70 -39.94
N ASP A 324 -12.95 7.59 -39.35
CA ASP A 324 -12.81 7.11 -37.97
C ASP A 324 -13.44 8.11 -36.99
N LYS A 325 -14.50 7.67 -36.32
CA LYS A 325 -15.30 8.51 -35.42
C LYS A 325 -14.54 8.91 -34.17
N MET A 326 -13.69 8.02 -33.64
CA MET A 326 -12.88 8.31 -32.44
C MET A 326 -11.87 9.39 -32.78
N VAL A 327 -11.13 9.21 -33.88
CA VAL A 327 -10.12 10.16 -34.34
C VAL A 327 -10.75 11.53 -34.65
N SER A 328 -11.88 11.54 -35.36
CA SER A 328 -12.63 12.77 -35.66
C SER A 328 -13.09 13.51 -34.40
N SER A 329 -13.60 12.77 -33.40
CA SER A 329 -14.01 13.32 -32.12
C SER A 329 -12.82 13.90 -31.34
N MET A 330 -11.71 13.15 -31.27
CA MET A 330 -10.49 13.58 -30.59
C MET A 330 -9.87 14.81 -31.23
N MET A 331 -9.80 14.87 -32.56
CA MET A 331 -9.32 16.05 -33.27
C MET A 331 -10.20 17.29 -33.03
N ALA A 332 -11.53 17.12 -33.01
CA ALA A 332 -12.45 18.19 -32.67
C ALA A 332 -12.26 18.68 -31.23
N LYS A 333 -12.10 17.75 -30.27
CA LYS A 333 -11.84 18.07 -28.86
C LYS A 333 -10.54 18.84 -28.69
N ILE A 334 -9.44 18.38 -29.30
CA ILE A 334 -8.14 19.07 -29.27
C ILE A 334 -8.24 20.48 -29.86
N THR A 335 -8.96 20.64 -30.97
CA THR A 335 -9.11 21.94 -31.65
C THR A 335 -9.95 22.94 -30.85
N ASN A 336 -11.05 22.46 -30.25
CA ASN A 336 -12.02 23.33 -29.58
C ASN A 336 -11.66 23.61 -28.12
N GLU A 337 -11.13 22.62 -27.41
CA GLU A 337 -10.90 22.66 -25.95
C GLU A 337 -9.41 22.59 -25.58
N GLY A 338 -8.55 22.15 -26.49
CA GLY A 338 -7.20 21.70 -26.17
C GLY A 338 -7.24 20.39 -25.36
N CYS A 339 -6.19 20.14 -24.58
CA CYS A 339 -6.09 18.97 -23.70
C CYS A 339 -6.37 19.35 -22.24
N LYS A 340 -7.36 20.25 -22.04
CA LYS A 340 -7.70 20.76 -20.70
C LYS A 340 -8.55 19.78 -19.90
N THR A 341 -9.35 18.98 -20.59
CA THR A 341 -10.29 18.03 -20.00
C THR A 341 -9.79 16.62 -20.25
N PRO A 342 -9.32 15.89 -19.22
CA PRO A 342 -8.88 14.50 -19.35
C PRO A 342 -9.93 13.64 -20.06
N LEU A 343 -9.48 12.58 -20.73
CA LEU A 343 -10.41 11.54 -21.19
C LEU A 343 -10.80 10.69 -19.98
N ASP A 344 -12.09 10.42 -19.88
CA ASP A 344 -12.62 9.51 -18.89
C ASP A 344 -12.76 8.13 -19.55
N PHE A 345 -11.99 7.17 -19.06
CA PHE A 345 -11.96 5.80 -19.55
C PHE A 345 -12.79 4.84 -18.69
N SER A 346 -13.56 5.36 -17.71
CA SER A 346 -14.42 4.55 -16.83
C SER A 346 -15.61 3.90 -17.57
N GLN A 347 -16.06 4.46 -18.71
CA GLN A 347 -17.34 4.07 -19.34
C GLN A 347 -17.25 3.07 -20.53
N GLN A 348 -16.12 2.39 -20.76
CA GLN A 348 -15.96 1.40 -21.84
C GLN A 348 -15.42 0.08 -21.31
#